data_AF-A0A2R6C2W2-F1
#
_entry.id   AF-A0A2R6C2W2-F1
#
_cell.length_a   1.000
_cell.length_b   1.000
_cell.length_c   1.000
_cell.angle_alpha   90.00
_cell.angle_beta   90.00
_cell.angle_gamma   90.00
#
_symmetry.space_group_name_H-M   'P 1'
#
loop_
_entity.id
_entity.type
_entity.pdbx_description
1 polymer ?
#
loop_
_entity_poly.entity_id
_entity_poly.type
_entity_poly.pdbx_seq_one_letter_code
_entity_poly.pdbx_strand_id
1 'polypeptide(L)'
;MEASSAKNSTQTLWVDYVYDTVVNRYSDTNTLNLFSLINISSIKVNTSDEKEKIKRSLLHSIARYSKRYSNEGGLAATRKHLNEFKIAYLSMGFAVLELDAKLTYRGLVGSSSSFGRPAFDVGLSFDPILNVPYIPSSSVKGAFKAANDTAKLLRDESVRKLDFSDAYPVDHGLKGYLLVPDVLTPHYTKGGKDVLREDEAVPVPVPYLSLAPDSVYRFMVGVGGVRPDDEFFKTVVKVFKLALECGIGAKTSLGYGVFELTKEPSVDMGVGNAK
;
A
#
# COMPACT_ATOMS: atom_id res chain seq x y z
N MET A 1 -1.11 -48.13 -27.04
CA MET A 1 -1.05 -48.45 -25.61
C MET A 1 -0.10 -47.44 -24.99
N GLU A 2 -0.55 -46.19 -24.89
CA GLU A 2 -1.33 -45.62 -23.78
C GLU A 2 -0.46 -45.19 -22.61
N ALA A 3 -0.69 -43.94 -22.24
CA ALA A 3 0.05 -43.09 -21.33
C ALA A 3 -0.40 -43.25 -19.86
N SER A 4 0.23 -42.44 -19.01
CA SER A 4 -0.23 -42.04 -17.66
C SER A 4 0.22 -42.97 -16.53
N SER A 5 0.71 -42.54 -15.38
CA SER A 5 0.54 -41.26 -14.68
C SER A 5 1.65 -41.06 -13.65
N ALA A 6 2.07 -39.81 -13.50
CA ALA A 6 2.99 -39.32 -12.50
C ALA A 6 2.48 -39.52 -11.06
N LYS A 7 3.40 -39.84 -10.13
CA LYS A 7 3.26 -39.50 -8.72
C LYS A 7 4.48 -38.68 -8.29
N ASN A 8 4.49 -37.41 -8.67
CA ASN A 8 5.28 -36.40 -7.98
C ASN A 8 4.61 -36.19 -6.62
N SER A 9 5.22 -36.71 -5.55
CA SER A 9 4.87 -36.41 -4.18
C SER A 9 5.22 -34.96 -3.88
N THR A 10 4.21 -34.10 -3.91
CA THR A 10 4.31 -32.72 -3.45
C THR A 10 4.71 -32.72 -1.98
N GLN A 11 5.96 -32.39 -1.66
CA GLN A 11 6.39 -32.14 -0.29
C GLN A 11 5.59 -30.94 0.24
N THR A 12 4.59 -31.22 1.07
CA THR A 12 3.78 -30.23 1.78
C THR A 12 4.72 -29.33 2.60
N LEU A 13 4.74 -28.02 2.31
CA LEU A 13 5.63 -27.10 3.01
C LEU A 13 5.09 -26.92 4.43
N TRP A 14 5.92 -26.87 5.47
CA TRP A 14 5.42 -26.66 6.84
C TRP A 14 4.70 -25.31 7.05
N VAL A 15 4.86 -24.34 6.13
CA VAL A 15 4.01 -23.13 6.12
C VAL A 15 2.56 -23.52 5.84
N ASP A 16 2.34 -24.51 4.97
CA ASP A 16 1.04 -25.12 4.77
C ASP A 16 0.60 -25.83 6.05
N TYR A 17 1.47 -26.45 6.86
CA TYR A 17 1.06 -27.02 8.15
C TYR A 17 0.67 -25.97 9.20
N VAL A 18 1.38 -24.84 9.33
CA VAL A 18 0.97 -23.74 10.24
C VAL A 18 -0.29 -23.05 9.72
N TYR A 19 -0.39 -22.87 8.40
CA TYR A 19 -1.61 -22.43 7.75
C TYR A 19 -2.76 -23.42 8.00
N ASP A 20 -2.55 -24.73 7.83
CA ASP A 20 -3.57 -25.76 8.00
C ASP A 20 -3.94 -25.95 9.48
N THR A 21 -2.98 -25.76 10.39
CA THR A 21 -3.18 -25.95 11.84
C THR A 21 -3.80 -24.71 12.49
N VAL A 22 -3.53 -23.50 11.99
CA VAL A 22 -4.03 -22.24 12.58
C VAL A 22 -5.18 -21.64 11.76
N VAL A 23 -5.15 -21.76 10.44
CA VAL A 23 -6.17 -21.21 9.52
C VAL A 23 -7.26 -22.24 9.28
N ASN A 24 -6.96 -23.45 8.78
CA ASN A 24 -8.04 -24.43 8.51
C ASN A 24 -8.72 -24.97 9.78
N ARG A 25 -8.05 -24.94 10.94
CA ARG A 25 -8.62 -25.39 12.23
C ARG A 25 -9.58 -24.37 12.85
N TYR A 26 -9.51 -23.09 12.45
CA TYR A 26 -10.25 -21.99 13.10
C TYR A 26 -11.02 -21.07 12.13
N SER A 27 -10.97 -21.30 10.81
CA SER A 27 -11.70 -20.47 9.85
C SER A 27 -12.88 -21.20 9.22
N ASP A 28 -14.06 -21.00 9.79
CA ASP A 28 -15.34 -21.04 9.05
C ASP A 28 -15.49 -19.79 8.14
N THR A 29 -14.49 -18.90 8.12
CA THR A 29 -14.52 -17.59 7.45
C THR A 29 -13.49 -17.49 6.32
N ASN A 30 -13.93 -17.03 5.15
CA ASN A 30 -13.11 -16.88 3.94
C ASN A 30 -11.96 -15.84 4.03
N THR A 31 -11.66 -15.24 5.19
CA THR A 31 -10.72 -14.12 5.29
C THR A 31 -9.70 -14.29 6.42
N LEU A 32 -8.49 -14.70 6.04
CA LEU A 32 -7.32 -14.71 6.92
C LEU A 32 -6.77 -13.30 7.12
N ASN A 33 -6.46 -12.96 8.38
CA ASN A 33 -5.72 -11.75 8.70
C ASN A 33 -4.24 -11.89 8.28
N LEU A 34 -3.82 -11.11 7.29
CA LEU A 34 -2.48 -11.17 6.70
C LEU A 34 -1.39 -10.71 7.69
N PHE A 35 -1.71 -9.77 8.57
CA PHE A 35 -0.76 -9.23 9.55
C PHE A 35 -0.40 -10.28 10.62
N SER A 36 -1.38 -11.05 11.07
CA SER A 36 -1.13 -12.18 11.98
C SER A 36 -0.34 -13.30 11.28
N LEU A 37 -0.72 -13.66 10.04
CA LEU A 37 -0.04 -14.70 9.26
C LEU A 37 1.46 -14.38 9.10
N ILE A 38 1.78 -13.16 8.69
CA ILE A 38 3.17 -12.78 8.39
C ILE A 38 4.04 -12.77 9.64
N ASN A 39 3.49 -12.32 10.78
CA ASN A 39 4.20 -12.30 12.06
C ASN A 39 4.51 -13.72 12.54
N ILE A 40 3.53 -14.62 12.52
CA ILE A 40 3.73 -16.03 12.90
C ILE A 40 4.73 -16.69 11.94
N SER A 41 4.59 -16.45 10.64
CA SER A 41 5.48 -17.02 9.62
C SER A 41 6.92 -16.51 9.74
N SER A 42 7.11 -15.28 10.22
CA SER A 42 8.43 -14.68 10.40
C SER A 42 9.31 -15.43 11.41
N ILE A 43 8.70 -16.07 12.44
CA ILE A 43 9.44 -16.90 13.39
C ILE A 43 10.17 -18.01 12.64
N LYS A 44 9.45 -18.70 11.74
CA LYS A 44 10.03 -19.80 10.96
C LYS A 44 11.07 -19.34 9.93
N VAL A 45 10.81 -18.20 9.29
CA VAL A 45 11.79 -17.60 8.36
C VAL A 45 13.11 -17.37 9.07
N ASN A 46 13.08 -16.95 10.34
CA ASN A 46 14.29 -16.60 11.09
C ASN A 46 14.93 -17.79 11.85
N THR A 47 14.23 -18.91 12.02
CA THR A 47 14.76 -20.10 12.73
C THR A 47 15.15 -21.27 11.82
N SER A 48 14.87 -21.20 10.52
CA SER A 48 15.09 -22.29 9.58
C SER A 48 16.32 -22.08 8.67
N ASP A 49 17.07 -23.15 8.43
CA ASP A 49 18.17 -23.16 7.46
C ASP A 49 17.69 -22.97 6.00
N GLU A 50 16.42 -23.29 5.69
CA GLU A 50 15.79 -23.09 4.38
C GLU A 50 15.09 -21.71 4.24
N LYS A 51 15.54 -20.69 4.98
CA LYS A 51 14.86 -19.37 5.07
C LYS A 51 14.42 -18.78 3.73
N GLU A 52 15.25 -18.85 2.69
CA GLU A 52 14.97 -18.23 1.39
C GLU A 52 13.80 -18.90 0.66
N LYS A 53 13.68 -20.23 0.76
CA LYS A 53 12.57 -20.99 0.19
C LYS A 53 11.27 -20.64 0.91
N ILE A 54 11.33 -20.49 2.23
CA ILE A 54 10.18 -20.11 3.06
C ILE A 54 9.74 -18.68 2.76
N LYS A 55 10.68 -17.71 2.65
CA LYS A 55 10.39 -16.32 2.29
C LYS A 55 9.63 -16.25 0.95
N ARG A 56 10.11 -16.94 -0.08
CA ARG A 56 9.47 -16.97 -1.41
C ARG A 56 8.05 -17.55 -1.37
N SER A 57 7.87 -18.66 -0.66
CA SER A 57 6.55 -19.28 -0.47
C SER A 57 5.58 -18.31 0.23
N LEU A 58 6.03 -17.66 1.31
CA LEU A 58 5.24 -16.70 2.07
C LEU A 58 4.79 -15.50 1.21
N LEU A 59 5.68 -14.93 0.40
CA LEU A 59 5.36 -13.84 -0.53
C LEU A 59 4.22 -14.22 -1.49
N HIS A 60 4.31 -15.41 -2.09
CA HIS A 60 3.28 -15.90 -3.01
C HIS A 60 1.94 -16.12 -2.32
N SER A 61 1.95 -16.65 -1.10
CA SER A 61 0.76 -16.83 -0.29
C SER A 61 0.09 -15.49 0.02
N ILE A 62 0.85 -14.50 0.52
CA ILE A 62 0.31 -13.17 0.83
C ILE A 62 -0.28 -12.50 -0.41
N ALA A 63 0.42 -12.54 -1.55
CA ALA A 63 -0.10 -12.00 -2.80
C ALA A 63 -1.43 -12.66 -3.19
N ARG A 64 -1.50 -13.99 -3.11
CA ARG A 64 -2.73 -14.78 -3.40
C ARG A 64 -3.88 -14.39 -2.48
N TYR A 65 -3.65 -14.27 -1.17
CA TYR A 65 -4.68 -13.86 -0.22
C TYR A 65 -5.13 -12.42 -0.42
N SER A 66 -4.21 -11.50 -0.73
CA SER A 66 -4.57 -10.11 -1.04
C SER A 66 -5.48 -10.02 -2.27
N LYS A 67 -5.23 -10.88 -3.27
CA LYS A 67 -6.09 -11.02 -4.44
C LYS A 67 -7.44 -11.63 -4.10
N ARG A 68 -7.48 -12.66 -3.27
CA ARG A 68 -8.75 -13.25 -2.84
C ARG A 68 -9.61 -12.22 -2.09
N TYR A 69 -9.00 -11.53 -1.15
CA TYR A 69 -9.65 -10.50 -0.32
C TYR A 69 -10.29 -9.40 -1.16
N SER A 70 -9.58 -8.86 -2.16
CA SER A 70 -10.12 -7.80 -3.02
C SER A 70 -11.28 -8.26 -3.90
N ASN A 71 -11.20 -9.48 -4.47
CA ASN A 71 -12.22 -10.03 -5.37
C ASN A 71 -13.47 -10.54 -4.63
N GLU A 72 -13.33 -11.00 -3.38
CA GLU A 72 -14.44 -11.50 -2.56
C GLU A 72 -15.10 -10.38 -1.72
N GLY A 73 -14.98 -9.12 -2.15
CA GLY A 73 -15.71 -8.00 -1.56
C GLY A 73 -15.03 -7.35 -0.34
N GLY A 74 -13.79 -7.71 0.00
CA GLY A 74 -13.08 -7.15 1.16
C GLY A 74 -12.94 -5.62 1.13
N LEU A 75 -12.84 -5.02 -0.07
CA LEU A 75 -12.78 -3.56 -0.22
C LEU A 75 -14.09 -2.84 0.15
N ALA A 76 -15.20 -3.55 0.39
CA ALA A 76 -16.44 -2.95 0.88
C ALA A 76 -16.25 -2.34 2.28
N ALA A 77 -15.47 -2.98 3.15
CA ALA A 77 -15.13 -2.45 4.47
C ALA A 77 -14.32 -1.15 4.35
N THR A 78 -13.36 -1.13 3.42
CA THR A 78 -12.54 0.05 3.13
C THR A 78 -13.36 1.23 2.62
N ARG A 79 -14.26 1.00 1.65
CA ARG A 79 -15.17 2.05 1.15
C ARG A 79 -16.10 2.57 2.22
N LYS A 80 -16.62 1.69 3.08
CA LYS A 80 -17.44 2.07 4.23
C LYS A 80 -16.65 2.94 5.22
N HIS A 81 -15.43 2.52 5.57
CA HIS A 81 -14.54 3.27 6.47
C HIS A 81 -14.25 4.68 5.95
N LEU A 82 -13.90 4.80 4.66
CA LEU A 82 -13.68 6.10 4.01
C LEU A 82 -14.94 6.98 4.04
N ASN A 83 -16.13 6.41 3.82
CA ASN A 83 -17.38 7.15 3.89
C ASN A 83 -17.70 7.63 5.32
N GLU A 84 -17.44 6.80 6.34
CA GLU A 84 -17.56 7.21 7.76
C GLU A 84 -16.59 8.35 8.09
N PHE A 85 -15.36 8.29 7.58
CA PHE A 85 -14.36 9.35 7.74
C PHE A 85 -14.80 10.67 7.08
N LYS A 86 -15.36 10.58 5.86
CA LYS A 86 -15.96 11.73 5.17
C LYS A 86 -17.09 12.35 5.99
N ILE A 87 -18.03 11.55 6.48
CA ILE A 87 -19.15 12.02 7.33
C ILE A 87 -18.61 12.71 8.59
N ALA A 88 -17.57 12.15 9.22
CA ALA A 88 -16.93 12.75 10.38
C ALA A 88 -16.37 14.15 10.05
N TYR A 89 -15.59 14.30 8.97
CA TYR A 89 -15.10 15.61 8.53
C TYR A 89 -16.22 16.63 8.30
N LEU A 90 -17.26 16.23 7.56
CA LEU A 90 -18.40 17.10 7.26
C LEU A 90 -19.11 17.55 8.54
N SER A 91 -19.30 16.64 9.51
CA SER A 91 -19.91 16.97 10.81
C SER A 91 -19.08 17.91 11.67
N MET A 92 -17.76 17.94 11.44
CA MET A 92 -16.83 18.90 12.05
C MET A 92 -16.74 20.23 11.28
N GLY A 93 -17.52 20.40 10.20
CA GLY A 93 -17.57 21.62 9.40
C GLY A 93 -16.44 21.74 8.36
N PHE A 94 -15.72 20.66 8.06
CA PHE A 94 -14.75 20.66 6.97
C PHE A 94 -15.48 20.51 5.63
N ALA A 95 -14.94 21.16 4.59
CA ALA A 95 -15.19 20.73 3.22
C ALA A 95 -14.25 19.56 2.88
N VAL A 96 -14.72 18.57 2.13
CA VAL A 96 -13.94 17.36 1.82
C VAL A 96 -13.69 17.27 0.31
N LEU A 97 -12.42 17.29 -0.07
CA LEU A 97 -11.97 16.96 -1.42
C LEU A 97 -11.63 15.47 -1.48
N GLU A 98 -12.30 14.72 -2.36
CA GLU A 98 -12.02 13.31 -2.63
C GLU A 98 -11.28 13.16 -3.97
N LEU A 99 -10.20 12.38 -3.97
CA LEU A 99 -9.45 12.04 -5.18
C LEU A 99 -9.25 10.52 -5.27
N ASP A 100 -9.72 9.91 -6.35
CA ASP A 100 -9.43 8.50 -6.66
C ASP A 100 -8.28 8.43 -7.66
N ALA A 101 -7.13 7.87 -7.26
CA ALA A 101 -5.94 7.77 -8.10
C ALA A 101 -5.46 6.34 -8.24
N LYS A 102 -5.16 5.94 -9.48
CA LYS A 102 -4.66 4.63 -9.86
C LYS A 102 -3.13 4.65 -9.83
N LEU A 103 -2.54 3.65 -9.19
CA LEU A 103 -1.11 3.47 -9.20
C LEU A 103 -0.62 2.98 -10.57
N THR A 104 0.30 3.71 -11.21
CA THR A 104 0.77 3.42 -12.58
C THR A 104 1.79 2.28 -12.63
N TYR A 105 2.63 2.20 -11.61
CA TYR A 105 3.63 1.14 -11.42
C TYR A 105 3.47 0.52 -10.02
N ARG A 106 4.54 0.02 -9.41
CA ARG A 106 4.50 -0.54 -8.05
C ARG A 106 4.63 0.57 -7.03
N GLY A 107 4.16 0.32 -5.81
CA GLY A 107 4.21 1.30 -4.72
C GLY A 107 4.93 0.72 -3.53
N LEU A 108 5.71 1.53 -2.83
CA LEU A 108 6.35 1.15 -1.57
C LEU A 108 6.17 2.27 -0.56
N VAL A 109 5.35 2.02 0.46
CA VAL A 109 5.05 2.96 1.53
C VAL A 109 5.32 2.30 2.86
N GLY A 110 5.91 3.01 3.82
CA GLY A 110 6.28 2.42 5.10
C GLY A 110 7.29 1.27 4.98
N SER A 111 8.37 1.46 4.21
CA SER A 111 9.44 0.45 4.05
C SER A 111 10.10 0.03 5.36
N SER A 112 9.96 0.85 6.41
CA SER A 112 10.42 0.56 7.77
C SER A 112 9.32 0.03 8.71
N SER A 113 8.08 -0.08 8.25
CA SER A 113 6.92 -0.54 9.02
C SER A 113 7.02 -2.03 9.36
N SER A 114 6.23 -2.48 10.33
CA SER A 114 6.33 -3.84 10.88
C SER A 114 5.77 -4.94 9.96
N PHE A 115 4.77 -4.64 9.12
CA PHE A 115 4.21 -5.63 8.22
C PHE A 115 5.26 -6.05 7.17
N GLY A 116 5.72 -7.29 7.26
CA GLY A 116 6.67 -7.90 6.32
C GLY A 116 8.13 -7.73 6.69
N ARG A 117 8.50 -6.67 7.42
CA ARG A 117 9.91 -6.40 7.76
C ARG A 117 10.61 -7.55 8.50
N PRO A 118 10.02 -8.22 9.51
CA PRO A 118 10.67 -9.36 10.16
C PRO A 118 10.90 -10.57 9.24
N ALA A 119 10.17 -10.69 8.14
CA ALA A 119 10.29 -11.79 7.19
C ALA A 119 11.11 -11.43 5.93
N PHE A 120 11.05 -10.18 5.48
CA PHE A 120 11.52 -9.74 4.16
C PHE A 120 12.53 -8.60 4.21
N ASP A 121 12.91 -8.13 5.40
CA ASP A 121 13.80 -6.99 5.67
C ASP A 121 13.24 -5.63 5.24
N VAL A 122 12.27 -5.61 4.33
CA VAL A 122 11.49 -4.44 3.89
C VAL A 122 10.05 -4.57 4.36
N GLY A 123 9.57 -3.53 5.03
CA GLY A 123 8.20 -3.41 5.51
C GLY A 123 7.26 -2.78 4.49
N LEU A 124 5.98 -2.71 4.87
CA LEU A 124 4.95 -1.98 4.16
C LEU A 124 3.93 -1.42 5.17
N SER A 125 3.34 -0.25 4.89
CA SER A 125 2.19 0.23 5.66
C SER A 125 0.96 -0.64 5.39
N PHE A 126 0.41 -1.22 6.45
CA PHE A 126 -0.69 -2.18 6.38
C PHE A 126 -1.63 -1.99 7.57
N ASP A 127 -2.93 -1.92 7.30
CA ASP A 127 -3.96 -1.83 8.32
C ASP A 127 -4.36 -3.25 8.75
N PRO A 128 -4.09 -3.66 10.00
CA PRO A 128 -4.40 -5.00 10.48
C PRO A 128 -5.89 -5.22 10.71
N ILE A 129 -6.71 -4.16 10.86
CA ILE A 129 -8.15 -4.25 11.08
C ILE A 129 -8.86 -4.40 9.73
N LEU A 130 -8.56 -3.51 8.79
CA LEU A 130 -9.14 -3.56 7.44
C LEU A 130 -8.46 -4.60 6.54
N ASN A 131 -7.35 -5.20 6.97
CA ASN A 131 -6.62 -6.25 6.25
C ASN A 131 -6.19 -5.84 4.83
N VAL A 132 -5.82 -4.56 4.66
CA VAL A 132 -5.38 -3.98 3.38
C VAL A 132 -4.13 -3.13 3.58
N PRO A 133 -3.29 -2.98 2.52
CA PRO A 133 -2.28 -1.92 2.53
C PRO A 133 -2.95 -0.55 2.52
N TYR A 134 -2.25 0.45 3.05
CA TYR A 134 -2.69 1.85 3.00
C TYR A 134 -1.51 2.79 2.80
N ILE A 135 -1.79 4.00 2.34
CA ILE A 135 -0.79 5.07 2.20
C ILE A 135 -1.00 6.02 3.37
N PRO A 136 -0.01 6.17 4.28
CA PRO A 136 -0.16 7.04 5.44
C PRO A 136 -0.37 8.51 5.03
N SER A 137 -1.26 9.18 5.73
CA SER A 137 -1.53 10.62 5.69
C SER A 137 -0.25 11.46 5.76
N SER A 138 0.70 11.06 6.59
CA SER A 138 2.02 11.72 6.70
C SER A 138 2.83 11.63 5.41
N SER A 139 2.75 10.52 4.67
CA SER A 139 3.40 10.36 3.36
C SER A 139 2.70 11.19 2.30
N VAL A 140 1.36 11.22 2.31
CA VAL A 140 0.55 12.06 1.40
C VAL A 140 0.85 13.55 1.63
N LYS A 141 0.80 14.01 2.88
CA LYS A 141 1.09 15.39 3.28
C LYS A 141 2.52 15.79 2.94
N GLY A 142 3.48 14.88 3.15
CA GLY A 142 4.89 15.11 2.80
C GLY A 142 5.08 15.31 1.29
N ALA A 143 4.50 14.45 0.47
CA ALA A 143 4.55 14.57 -1.00
C ALA A 143 3.85 15.85 -1.49
N PHE A 144 2.67 16.15 -0.94
CA PHE A 144 1.94 17.38 -1.25
C PHE A 144 2.76 18.63 -0.94
N LYS A 145 3.40 18.68 0.25
CA LYS A 145 4.23 19.82 0.64
C LYS A 145 5.44 19.96 -0.29
N ALA A 146 6.15 18.89 -0.60
CA ALA A 146 7.29 18.93 -1.52
C ALA A 146 6.88 19.42 -2.93
N ALA A 147 5.72 18.97 -3.42
CA ALA A 147 5.16 19.46 -4.68
C ALA A 147 4.81 20.96 -4.61
N ASN A 148 4.22 21.42 -3.50
CA ASN A 148 3.92 22.83 -3.29
C ASN A 148 5.18 23.69 -3.18
N ASP A 149 6.23 23.21 -2.52
CA ASP A 149 7.50 23.93 -2.38
C ASP A 149 8.16 24.13 -3.76
N THR A 150 7.95 23.19 -4.68
CA THR A 150 8.41 23.27 -6.07
C THR A 150 7.54 24.20 -6.91
N ALA A 151 6.22 24.05 -6.86
CA ALA A 151 5.28 24.78 -7.72
C ALA A 151 4.92 26.18 -7.20
N LYS A 152 5.05 26.41 -5.89
CA LYS A 152 4.73 27.65 -5.16
C LYS A 152 3.32 28.19 -5.44
N LEU A 153 2.35 27.28 -5.56
CA LEU A 153 0.97 27.62 -5.91
C LEU A 153 0.12 27.99 -4.68
N LEU A 154 0.41 27.40 -3.52
CA LEU A 154 -0.27 27.71 -2.26
C LEU A 154 0.71 28.35 -1.27
N ARG A 155 0.19 29.32 -0.51
CA ARG A 155 0.89 29.89 0.65
C ARG A 155 0.94 28.88 1.80
N ASP A 156 1.95 28.98 2.65
CA ASP A 156 2.12 28.09 3.81
C ASP A 156 0.92 28.11 4.77
N GLU A 157 0.31 29.27 4.97
CA GLU A 157 -0.89 29.40 5.81
C GLU A 157 -2.08 28.63 5.23
N SER A 158 -2.17 28.55 3.90
CA SER A 158 -3.20 27.77 3.21
C SER A 158 -2.96 26.26 3.39
N VAL A 159 -1.71 25.81 3.24
CA VAL A 159 -1.34 24.39 3.42
C VAL A 159 -1.62 23.92 4.85
N ARG A 160 -1.45 24.80 5.85
CA ARG A 160 -1.75 24.48 7.27
C ARG A 160 -3.24 24.24 7.55
N LYS A 161 -4.14 24.72 6.70
CA LYS A 161 -5.60 24.50 6.83
C LYS A 161 -6.06 23.18 6.21
N LEU A 162 -5.16 22.49 5.50
CA LEU A 162 -5.43 21.20 4.88
C LEU A 162 -5.13 20.08 5.88
N ASP A 163 -6.12 19.23 6.10
CA ASP A 163 -5.96 17.98 6.82
C ASP A 163 -6.03 16.81 5.84
N PHE A 164 -5.13 15.85 5.98
CA PHE A 164 -4.96 14.76 5.01
C PHE A 164 -5.32 13.44 5.69
N SER A 165 -6.20 12.67 5.08
CA SER A 165 -6.52 11.32 5.54
C SER A 165 -5.43 10.32 5.13
N ASP A 166 -5.42 9.17 5.80
CA ASP A 166 -4.82 7.98 5.21
C ASP A 166 -5.58 7.62 3.92
N ALA A 167 -4.87 7.10 2.92
CA ALA A 167 -5.48 6.68 1.66
C ALA A 167 -5.54 5.16 1.59
N TYR A 168 -6.70 4.65 1.21
CA TYR A 168 -6.99 3.22 1.19
C TYR A 168 -7.45 2.73 -0.19
N PRO A 169 -7.26 1.44 -0.52
CA PRO A 169 -7.66 0.91 -1.82
C PRO A 169 -9.18 0.83 -1.92
N VAL A 170 -9.74 1.46 -2.95
CA VAL A 170 -11.18 1.40 -3.27
C VAL A 170 -11.49 0.49 -4.45
N ASP A 171 -10.47 0.13 -5.22
CA ASP A 171 -10.52 -0.88 -6.27
C ASP A 171 -9.25 -1.73 -6.30
N HIS A 172 -9.37 -2.93 -6.87
CA HIS A 172 -8.29 -3.90 -6.98
C HIS A 172 -7.25 -3.46 -8.02
N GLY A 173 -6.01 -3.94 -7.86
CA GLY A 173 -4.96 -3.73 -8.85
C GLY A 173 -4.91 -4.80 -9.91
N LEU A 174 -3.79 -4.84 -10.63
CA LEU A 174 -3.51 -5.72 -11.75
C LEU A 174 -3.94 -7.14 -11.44
N LYS A 175 -4.83 -7.72 -12.27
CA LYS A 175 -5.35 -9.10 -12.13
C LYS A 175 -5.98 -9.42 -10.76
N GLY A 176 -6.48 -8.41 -10.06
CA GLY A 176 -7.10 -8.54 -8.74
C GLY A 176 -6.15 -8.35 -7.56
N TYR A 177 -4.84 -8.21 -7.76
CA TYR A 177 -3.90 -8.13 -6.64
C TYR A 177 -3.96 -6.77 -5.91
N LEU A 178 -3.77 -6.77 -4.59
CA LEU A 178 -3.44 -5.55 -3.82
C LEU A 178 -1.95 -5.49 -3.48
N LEU A 179 -1.34 -6.67 -3.30
CA LEU A 179 0.08 -6.84 -3.03
C LEU A 179 0.71 -7.77 -4.07
N VAL A 180 1.92 -7.42 -4.50
CA VAL A 180 2.73 -8.23 -5.43
C VAL A 180 4.14 -8.44 -4.88
N PRO A 181 4.77 -9.60 -5.13
CA PRO A 181 6.18 -9.80 -4.83
C PRO A 181 7.07 -8.90 -5.68
N ASP A 182 8.17 -8.44 -5.08
CA ASP A 182 9.21 -7.63 -5.71
C ASP A 182 10.59 -8.06 -5.22
N VAL A 183 11.65 -7.55 -5.87
CA VAL A 183 13.03 -7.85 -5.51
C VAL A 183 13.93 -6.63 -5.69
N LEU A 184 14.77 -6.38 -4.69
CA LEU A 184 15.93 -5.50 -4.79
C LEU A 184 17.18 -6.36 -4.94
N THR A 185 18.07 -6.02 -5.86
CA THR A 185 19.35 -6.74 -6.01
C THR A 185 20.51 -5.74 -5.93
N PRO A 186 20.88 -5.24 -4.73
CA PRO A 186 22.12 -4.52 -4.56
C PRO A 186 23.31 -5.39 -4.97
N HIS A 187 24.25 -4.80 -5.70
CA HIS A 187 25.50 -5.45 -6.13
C HIS A 187 26.72 -4.94 -5.35
N TYR A 188 26.71 -3.65 -4.99
CA TYR A 188 27.81 -2.96 -4.30
C TYR A 188 27.58 -2.77 -2.80
N THR A 189 26.80 -3.65 -2.18
CA THR A 189 26.53 -3.58 -0.74
C THR A 189 26.45 -4.99 -0.17
N LYS A 190 27.18 -5.24 0.93
CA LYS A 190 27.17 -6.53 1.63
C LYS A 190 27.06 -6.30 3.13
N GLY A 191 25.98 -6.79 3.75
CA GLY A 191 25.76 -6.65 5.19
C GLY A 191 25.66 -5.19 5.66
N GLY A 192 25.14 -4.30 4.82
CA GLY A 192 25.03 -2.87 5.11
C GLY A 192 26.33 -2.07 4.99
N LYS A 193 27.39 -2.67 4.42
CA LYS A 193 28.65 -1.99 4.10
C LYS A 193 28.82 -1.88 2.58
N ASP A 194 29.36 -0.77 2.14
CA ASP A 194 29.66 -0.53 0.73
C ASP A 194 30.80 -1.42 0.24
N VAL A 195 30.64 -1.94 -0.97
CA VAL A 195 31.66 -2.68 -1.70
C VAL A 195 32.16 -1.75 -2.81
N LEU A 196 33.43 -1.33 -2.72
CA LEU A 196 33.98 -0.33 -3.63
C LEU A 196 34.65 -0.92 -4.87
N ARG A 197 34.95 -2.22 -4.84
CA ARG A 197 35.67 -2.93 -5.89
C ARG A 197 34.72 -3.77 -6.74
N GLU A 198 34.89 -3.70 -8.05
CA GLU A 198 34.08 -4.45 -9.01
C GLU A 198 34.20 -5.97 -8.82
N ASP A 199 35.41 -6.47 -8.56
CA ASP A 199 35.68 -7.90 -8.38
C ASP A 199 35.09 -8.48 -7.08
N GLU A 200 34.66 -7.61 -6.17
CA GLU A 200 34.00 -7.99 -4.91
C GLU A 200 32.48 -7.80 -4.97
N ALA A 201 31.94 -7.20 -6.04
CA ALA A 201 30.53 -6.94 -6.21
C ALA A 201 29.77 -8.26 -6.41
N VAL A 202 28.75 -8.50 -5.58
CA VAL A 202 27.93 -9.71 -5.62
C VAL A 202 26.45 -9.34 -5.55
N PRO A 203 25.61 -9.80 -6.49
CA PRO A 203 24.17 -9.56 -6.42
C PRO A 203 23.58 -10.24 -5.18
N VAL A 204 22.91 -9.47 -4.33
CA VAL A 204 22.19 -9.97 -3.16
C VAL A 204 20.68 -9.72 -3.33
N PRO A 205 19.90 -10.69 -3.83
CA PRO A 205 18.45 -10.53 -3.98
C PRO A 205 17.75 -10.42 -2.61
N VAL A 206 17.00 -9.34 -2.41
CA VAL A 206 16.16 -9.07 -1.24
C VAL A 206 14.71 -9.03 -1.73
N PRO A 207 13.96 -10.13 -1.61
CA PRO A 207 12.58 -10.18 -2.05
C PRO A 207 11.62 -9.59 -0.99
N TYR A 208 10.65 -8.79 -1.41
CA TYR A 208 9.72 -8.08 -0.52
C TYR A 208 8.33 -7.88 -1.15
N LEU A 209 7.40 -7.27 -0.41
CA LEU A 209 6.05 -6.93 -0.88
C LEU A 209 5.98 -5.48 -1.36
N SER A 210 5.29 -5.27 -2.48
CA SER A 210 4.94 -3.93 -2.99
C SER A 210 3.44 -3.83 -3.23
N LEU A 211 2.93 -2.59 -3.25
CA LEU A 211 1.57 -2.31 -3.72
C LEU A 211 1.47 -2.72 -5.19
N ALA A 212 0.37 -3.40 -5.52
CA ALA A 212 0.10 -3.83 -6.89
C ALA A 212 -0.14 -2.63 -7.81
N PRO A 213 0.42 -2.62 -9.04
CA PRO A 213 0.04 -1.63 -10.05
C PRO A 213 -1.45 -1.73 -10.37
N ASP A 214 -2.00 -0.70 -10.99
CA ASP A 214 -3.42 -0.53 -11.32
C ASP A 214 -4.38 -0.44 -10.12
N SER A 215 -3.89 -0.57 -8.89
CA SER A 215 -4.76 -0.43 -7.72
C SER A 215 -5.18 1.02 -7.53
N VAL A 216 -6.46 1.25 -7.23
CA VAL A 216 -7.03 2.59 -7.07
C VAL A 216 -7.15 2.91 -5.60
N TYR A 217 -6.50 3.99 -5.16
CA TYR A 217 -6.57 4.51 -3.80
C TYR A 217 -7.42 5.78 -3.77
N ARG A 218 -8.24 5.90 -2.72
CA ARG A 218 -8.96 7.14 -2.42
C ARG A 218 -8.20 7.96 -1.40
N PHE A 219 -7.92 9.20 -1.77
CA PHE A 219 -7.34 10.22 -0.91
C PHE A 219 -8.43 11.20 -0.51
N MET A 220 -8.44 11.63 0.75
CA MET A 220 -9.34 12.69 1.22
C MET A 220 -8.53 13.83 1.83
N VAL A 221 -8.90 15.06 1.46
CA VAL A 221 -8.34 16.27 2.05
C VAL A 221 -9.49 17.07 2.66
N GLY A 222 -9.46 17.19 3.99
CA GLY A 222 -10.34 18.08 4.73
C GLY A 222 -9.80 19.51 4.67
N VAL A 223 -10.68 20.48 4.38
CA VAL A 223 -10.35 21.91 4.42
C VAL A 223 -11.17 22.57 5.51
N GLY A 224 -10.50 23.04 6.56
CA GLY A 224 -11.12 23.72 7.70
C GLY A 224 -11.12 25.24 7.56
N GLY A 225 -12.16 25.90 8.08
CA GLY A 225 -12.30 27.36 8.08
C GLY A 225 -13.12 27.93 6.91
N VAL A 226 -13.09 29.26 6.73
CA VAL A 226 -13.89 30.02 5.74
C VAL A 226 -14.00 29.28 4.41
N ARG A 227 -15.24 29.13 3.93
CA ARG A 227 -15.64 28.43 2.69
C ARG A 227 -14.63 28.70 1.57
N PRO A 228 -13.78 27.72 1.22
CA PRO A 228 -12.82 27.90 0.14
C PRO A 228 -13.58 28.05 -1.18
N ASP A 229 -13.13 28.94 -2.03
CA ASP A 229 -13.70 29.10 -3.37
C ASP A 229 -13.23 27.98 -4.31
N ASP A 230 -13.87 27.87 -5.47
CA ASP A 230 -13.54 26.86 -6.48
C ASP A 230 -12.09 26.98 -6.98
N GLU A 231 -11.51 28.18 -6.98
CA GLU A 231 -10.14 28.41 -7.43
C GLU A 231 -9.11 27.89 -6.43
N PHE A 232 -9.41 27.97 -5.14
CA PHE A 232 -8.65 27.32 -4.08
C PHE A 232 -8.61 25.80 -4.29
N PHE A 233 -9.76 25.16 -4.49
CA PHE A 233 -9.81 23.71 -4.73
C PHE A 233 -9.08 23.32 -6.01
N LYS A 234 -9.24 24.08 -7.10
CA LYS A 234 -8.46 23.86 -8.33
C LYS A 234 -6.96 23.93 -8.08
N THR A 235 -6.52 24.87 -7.25
CA THR A 235 -5.10 25.03 -6.90
C THR A 235 -4.60 23.86 -6.04
N VAL A 236 -5.39 23.43 -5.04
CA VAL A 236 -5.09 22.23 -4.25
C VAL A 236 -4.99 20.99 -5.16
N VAL A 237 -5.95 20.80 -6.07
CA VAL A 237 -5.93 19.69 -7.04
C VAL A 237 -4.70 19.75 -7.94
N LYS A 238 -4.29 20.92 -8.43
CA LYS A 238 -3.08 21.08 -9.25
C LYS A 238 -1.82 20.64 -8.49
N VAL A 239 -1.66 21.09 -7.25
CA VAL A 239 -0.53 20.69 -6.39
C VAL A 239 -0.58 19.20 -6.08
N PHE A 240 -1.77 18.67 -5.76
CA PHE A 240 -1.94 17.25 -5.45
C PHE A 240 -1.62 16.37 -6.67
N LYS A 241 -2.03 16.79 -7.87
CA LYS A 241 -1.69 16.09 -9.11
C LYS A 241 -0.18 16.04 -9.33
N LEU A 242 0.52 17.15 -9.11
CA LEU A 242 1.99 17.16 -9.16
C LEU A 242 2.61 16.20 -8.13
N ALA A 243 2.07 16.15 -6.91
CA ALA A 243 2.54 15.21 -5.88
C ALA A 243 2.35 13.73 -6.30
N LEU A 244 1.22 13.42 -6.94
CA LEU A 244 0.94 12.08 -7.48
C LEU A 244 1.90 11.71 -8.62
N GLU A 245 2.23 12.67 -9.50
CA GLU A 245 3.18 12.50 -10.61
C GLU A 245 4.64 12.36 -10.13
N CYS A 246 5.05 13.10 -9.10
CA CYS A 246 6.36 12.95 -8.48
C CYS A 246 6.50 11.66 -7.65
N GLY A 247 5.37 11.09 -7.23
CA GLY A 247 5.28 9.84 -6.49
C GLY A 247 5.21 10.00 -4.98
N ILE A 248 4.49 9.08 -4.33
CA ILE A 248 4.29 9.02 -2.88
C ILE A 248 4.95 7.76 -2.31
N GLY A 249 5.79 7.93 -1.29
CA GLY A 249 6.45 6.84 -0.58
C GLY A 249 7.95 6.74 -0.88
N ALA A 250 8.47 5.51 -0.91
CA ALA A 250 9.87 5.21 -1.13
C ALA A 250 10.14 4.84 -2.60
N LYS A 251 11.39 5.04 -3.04
CA LYS A 251 11.89 4.68 -4.38
C LYS A 251 11.18 5.41 -5.53
N THR A 252 10.68 6.62 -5.28
CA THR A 252 9.97 7.45 -6.28
C THR A 252 10.84 7.78 -7.49
N SER A 253 12.15 7.97 -7.31
CA SER A 253 13.11 8.15 -8.42
C SER A 253 13.22 6.94 -9.36
N LEU A 254 12.75 5.75 -8.93
CA LEU A 254 12.65 4.54 -9.76
C LEU A 254 11.23 4.34 -10.33
N GLY A 255 10.35 5.33 -10.20
CA GLY A 255 8.96 5.29 -10.65
C GLY A 255 7.99 4.65 -9.66
N TYR A 256 8.41 4.31 -8.43
CA TYR A 256 7.49 3.77 -7.43
C TYR A 256 6.54 4.84 -6.91
N GLY A 257 5.31 4.43 -6.61
CA GLY A 257 4.33 5.29 -5.94
C GLY A 257 3.79 6.43 -6.81
N VAL A 258 3.96 6.36 -8.15
CA VAL A 258 3.41 7.32 -9.10
C VAL A 258 1.95 6.99 -9.41
N PHE A 259 1.07 7.97 -9.31
CA PHE A 259 -0.38 7.81 -9.48
C PHE A 259 -0.95 8.68 -10.60
N GLU A 260 -2.02 8.21 -11.20
CA GLU A 260 -2.85 8.93 -12.17
C GLU A 260 -4.28 9.06 -11.64
N LEU A 261 -4.87 10.25 -11.72
CA LEU A 261 -6.28 10.44 -11.35
C LEU A 261 -7.19 9.61 -12.27
N THR A 262 -8.13 8.89 -11.67
CA THR A 262 -9.08 8.02 -12.41
C THR A 262 -10.36 8.72 -12.80
N LYS A 263 -10.72 9.78 -12.07
CA LYS A 263 -11.96 10.53 -12.19
C LYS A 263 -11.69 12.00 -11.86
N GLU A 264 -12.62 12.87 -12.22
CA GLU A 264 -12.60 14.24 -11.74
C GLU A 264 -12.71 14.26 -10.21
N PRO A 265 -11.86 15.02 -9.51
CA PRO A 265 -11.97 15.18 -8.06
C PRO A 265 -13.33 15.75 -7.68
N SER A 266 -13.93 15.21 -6.62
CA SER A 266 -15.22 15.68 -6.12
C SER A 266 -15.05 16.45 -4.81
N VAL A 267 -15.76 17.57 -4.67
CA VAL A 267 -15.80 18.36 -3.44
C VAL A 267 -17.18 18.23 -2.81
N ASP A 268 -17.19 17.88 -1.52
CA ASP A 268 -18.40 17.87 -0.70
C ASP A 268 -18.28 18.97 0.37
N MET A 269 -19.22 19.91 0.35
CA MET A 269 -19.25 21.06 1.26
C MET A 269 -20.08 20.81 2.52
N GLY A 270 -20.77 19.67 2.62
CA GLY A 270 -21.67 19.32 3.73
C GLY A 270 -22.99 20.09 3.74
N VAL A 271 -23.97 19.57 4.48
CA VAL A 271 -25.29 20.20 4.69
C VAL A 271 -25.17 21.29 5.76
N GLY A 272 -24.64 22.45 5.39
CA GLY A 272 -24.45 23.56 6.33
C GLY A 272 -23.70 24.77 5.77
N ASN A 273 -22.93 24.58 4.69
CA ASN A 273 -22.20 25.65 4.01
C ASN A 273 -22.93 26.24 2.79
N ALA A 274 -24.19 25.85 2.57
CA ALA A 274 -25.07 26.42 1.55
C ALA A 274 -25.93 27.54 2.15
N LYS A 275 -25.33 28.70 2.38
CA LYS A 275 -25.99 30.01 2.32
C LYS A 275 -25.06 31.01 1.66
#